data_AF-A0A7Y6D241-F1
#
_entry.id   AF-A0A7Y6D241-F1
#
_cell.length_a   1.000
_cell.length_b   1.000
_cell.length_c   1.000
_cell.angle_alpha   90.00
_cell.angle_beta   90.00
_cell.angle_gamma   90.00
#
_symmetry.space_group_name_H-M   'P 1'
#
loop_
_entity.id
_entity.type
_entity.pdbx_description
1 polymer ?
#
loop_
_entity_poly.entity_id
_entity_poly.type
_entity_poly.pdbx_seq_one_letter_code
_entity_poly.pdbx_strand_id
1 'polypeptide(L)'
;MTESSQAGVSRRTIVKSSVLAAALASVPAANASAAGQSPGGVALVRNRLTLPSGIATGDVTSDSAVLWSRASGAGRMTAVLRAVDDAGQVLRGRGAFERVLRGPRATQASDFTAKIHAGNLPSNTRFALEISFEDDGGAAGETVRGGFRTAPDMGTVNGKGRTGGTGKGSDVPDSSAQSFVWTGDTAGQGWGINEEIGGMRGYRAMHQTRPDFFIHSGDTVYADGPIAETVVEKDGQVWRNLVTEEVSKVAETLTEFRGRHRYNSMDANMRALFADVPVIAQWDDHETHNNWYPGQVLDDSRYTVRDVNTLAARGRQAWQENMPIADSSATWRPGTFDDAGTYQPARIYRKISRGPQLDIFCLDMRTYKSPNTDGKEPYATAILGQEQADWLVSEVSKSKATWKVIANDLPLGIVVPDGPVNEESVSNRDAGAPLGRELEIAGVLSAFKRNGVKNTVWLTADVHYCAAHHYSPERAAFTDFDPFWEFVAGPIAAGSFGPNAMDGTFGPEVVFSKAGRFAGESPRDGENQFFGHVQLGEDNSFTVSLRNANGATVFSKVLTPER
;
A
#
# COMPACT_ATOMS: atom_id res chain seq x y z
N MET A 1 60.76 18.35 4.74
CA MET A 1 60.85 17.30 5.78
C MET A 1 60.30 17.89 7.06
N THR A 2 59.20 17.29 7.55
CA THR A 2 58.72 17.17 8.95
C THR A 2 58.57 18.43 9.81
N GLU A 3 57.56 18.66 10.62
CA GLU A 3 56.18 18.16 10.85
C GLU A 3 55.68 18.95 12.08
N SER A 4 54.36 19.03 12.27
CA SER A 4 53.66 19.15 13.58
C SER A 4 53.72 20.46 14.40
N SER A 5 52.57 21.14 14.57
CA SER A 5 51.68 20.93 15.75
C SER A 5 50.58 22.00 15.87
N GLN A 6 49.42 21.54 16.33
CA GLN A 6 48.19 22.28 16.64
C GLN A 6 48.23 23.01 18.00
N ALA A 7 47.24 23.92 18.15
CA ALA A 7 46.31 24.06 19.29
C ALA A 7 46.37 25.41 20.04
N GLY A 8 45.28 26.17 19.89
CA GLY A 8 44.93 27.33 20.70
C GLY A 8 43.86 26.99 21.74
N VAL A 9 44.05 27.54 22.94
CA VAL A 9 43.29 27.34 24.19
C VAL A 9 42.11 28.32 24.30
N SER A 10 41.02 27.92 24.98
CA SER A 10 40.44 28.62 26.16
C SER A 10 38.92 28.50 26.27
N ARG A 11 38.42 27.92 27.38
CA ARG A 11 37.32 28.47 28.20
C ARG A 11 37.50 28.12 29.67
N ARG A 12 37.35 29.13 30.53
CA ARG A 12 37.50 29.12 32.00
C ARG A 12 36.24 28.64 32.73
N THR A 13 36.52 27.97 33.84
CA THR A 13 35.72 27.48 34.97
C THR A 13 35.00 28.58 35.77
N ILE A 14 33.90 28.26 36.48
CA ILE A 14 33.75 28.36 37.96
C ILE A 14 32.39 27.78 38.44
N VAL A 15 32.39 27.33 39.69
CA VAL A 15 31.60 26.29 40.34
C VAL A 15 31.06 26.79 41.70
N LYS A 16 29.93 26.21 42.16
CA LYS A 16 29.40 26.04 43.55
C LYS A 16 28.84 27.25 44.32
N SER A 17 27.66 27.06 44.95
CA SER A 17 27.50 26.65 46.37
C SER A 17 26.04 26.83 46.85
N SER A 18 25.53 25.89 47.65
CA SER A 18 24.26 25.98 48.38
C SER A 18 24.52 25.86 49.90
N VAL A 19 23.82 26.67 50.70
CA VAL A 19 23.88 26.70 52.17
C VAL A 19 22.46 26.61 52.74
N LEU A 20 22.29 25.74 53.74
CA LEU A 20 21.10 25.59 54.60
C LEU A 20 21.12 26.64 55.73
N ALA A 21 19.96 27.16 56.11
CA ALA A 21 19.74 27.77 57.43
C ALA A 21 18.30 27.56 57.90
N ALA A 22 18.15 27.14 59.17
CA ALA A 22 16.90 26.99 59.90
C ALA A 22 16.83 28.05 61.02
N ALA A 23 15.64 28.57 61.32
CA ALA A 23 15.35 29.26 62.59
C ALA A 23 13.85 29.18 62.95
N LEU A 24 13.60 28.85 64.22
CA LEU A 24 12.32 28.71 64.92
C LEU A 24 11.91 30.03 65.60
N ALA A 25 10.60 30.30 65.78
CA ALA A 25 9.95 30.49 67.11
C ALA A 25 8.51 31.09 67.09
N SER A 26 7.71 30.56 68.02
CA SER A 26 6.57 31.13 68.79
C SER A 26 5.10 30.91 68.34
N VAL A 27 4.30 30.43 69.31
CA VAL A 27 2.86 30.02 69.31
C VAL A 27 2.07 31.06 70.15
N PRO A 28 0.73 31.26 69.99
CA PRO A 28 -0.22 30.46 70.79
C PRO A 28 -1.56 30.08 70.10
N ALA A 29 -2.13 29.00 70.65
CA ALA A 29 -3.43 28.32 70.50
C ALA A 29 -4.68 29.10 70.03
N ALA A 30 -5.54 28.46 69.20
CA ALA A 30 -6.79 27.82 69.65
C ALA A 30 -7.71 27.34 68.48
N ASN A 31 -8.12 26.07 68.56
CA ASN A 31 -9.35 25.42 68.10
C ASN A 31 -9.92 25.58 66.67
N ALA A 32 -9.71 24.50 65.91
CA ALA A 32 -10.71 23.64 65.27
C ALA A 32 -11.34 23.99 63.90
N SER A 33 -11.22 22.99 63.02
CA SER A 33 -12.02 22.64 61.84
C SER A 33 -11.78 23.41 60.53
N ALA A 34 -10.90 22.85 59.69
CA ALA A 34 -11.05 22.92 58.23
C ALA A 34 -10.40 21.68 57.60
N ALA A 35 -11.12 21.09 56.64
CA ALA A 35 -10.80 19.86 55.95
C ALA A 35 -9.35 19.80 55.46
N GLY A 36 -8.71 18.64 55.67
CA GLY A 36 -7.41 18.33 55.08
C GLY A 36 -7.51 18.40 53.55
N GLN A 37 -6.97 19.46 52.96
CA GLN A 37 -6.58 19.45 51.56
C GLN A 37 -5.46 18.42 51.41
N SER A 38 -5.77 17.30 50.77
CA SER A 38 -4.73 16.42 50.25
C SER A 38 -3.88 17.22 49.26
N PRO A 39 -2.54 17.10 49.29
CA PRO A 39 -1.69 17.72 48.28
C PRO A 39 -2.18 17.27 46.90
N GLY A 40 -2.43 18.22 46.01
CA GLY A 40 -2.84 17.96 44.64
C GLY A 40 -1.99 16.85 44.05
N GLY A 41 -2.66 15.76 43.65
CA GLY A 41 -1.99 14.62 43.04
C GLY A 41 -1.16 15.13 41.89
N VAL A 42 0.15 14.85 41.93
CA VAL A 42 1.00 14.88 40.75
C VAL A 42 0.28 13.98 39.76
N ALA A 43 -0.28 14.56 38.69
CA ALA A 43 -0.81 13.79 37.59
C ALA A 43 0.35 12.93 37.08
N LEU A 44 0.35 11.64 37.45
CA LEU A 44 1.20 10.64 36.82
C LEU A 44 0.79 10.66 35.34
N VAL A 45 1.52 11.41 34.52
CA VAL A 45 1.46 11.27 33.07
C VAL A 45 1.99 9.88 32.78
N ARG A 46 1.08 8.89 32.81
CA ARG A 46 1.36 7.56 32.28
C ARG A 46 1.44 7.76 30.77
N ASN A 47 2.66 7.78 30.23
CA ASN A 47 2.88 7.72 28.79
C ASN A 47 2.32 6.38 28.29
N ARG A 48 1.05 6.38 27.87
CA ARG A 48 0.42 5.24 27.22
C ARG A 48 0.95 5.15 25.79
N LEU A 49 1.18 3.93 25.32
CA LEU A 49 1.52 3.70 23.91
C LEU A 49 0.39 4.23 23.02
N THR A 50 0.76 4.98 21.98
CA THR A 50 -0.14 5.45 20.92
C THR A 50 0.14 4.68 19.62
N LEU A 51 -0.73 4.81 18.63
CA LEU A 51 -0.72 4.19 17.31
C LEU A 51 -0.64 5.29 16.25
N PRO A 52 0.51 6.00 16.13
CA PRO A 52 0.63 7.20 15.30
C PRO A 52 0.33 6.96 13.81
N SER A 53 0.57 5.75 13.30
CA SER A 53 0.27 5.38 11.92
C SER A 53 -1.14 4.80 11.72
N GLY A 54 -1.96 4.74 12.78
CA GLY A 54 -3.27 4.11 12.74
C GLY A 54 -3.20 2.58 12.65
N ILE A 55 -4.23 2.00 12.05
CA ILE A 55 -4.37 0.56 11.85
C ILE A 55 -4.63 0.29 10.37
N ALA A 56 -4.28 -0.90 9.92
CA ALA A 56 -4.63 -1.37 8.58
C ALA A 56 -5.01 -2.84 8.62
N THR A 57 -5.83 -3.23 7.65
CA THR A 57 -6.02 -4.65 7.31
C THR A 57 -5.59 -4.90 5.88
N GLY A 58 -5.21 -6.12 5.56
CA GLY A 58 -4.77 -6.46 4.21
C GLY A 58 -4.82 -7.95 3.94
N ASP A 59 -4.62 -8.29 2.67
CA ASP A 59 -4.71 -9.66 2.14
C ASP A 59 -5.94 -10.43 2.66
N VAL A 60 -7.07 -9.72 2.77
CA VAL A 60 -8.31 -10.31 3.26
C VAL A 60 -8.85 -11.30 2.23
N THR A 61 -9.08 -12.54 2.66
CA THR A 61 -9.69 -13.61 1.85
C THR A 61 -11.13 -13.87 2.31
N SER A 62 -11.70 -15.00 1.93
CA SER A 62 -12.97 -15.48 2.49
C SER A 62 -12.86 -15.92 3.96
N ASP A 63 -11.66 -16.18 4.48
CA ASP A 63 -11.49 -16.79 5.81
C ASP A 63 -10.26 -16.28 6.59
N SER A 64 -9.55 -15.29 6.07
CA SER A 64 -8.42 -14.69 6.77
C SER A 64 -8.28 -13.20 6.50
N ALA A 65 -7.49 -12.56 7.36
CA ALA A 65 -7.06 -11.18 7.23
C ALA A 65 -5.68 -11.01 7.87
N VAL A 66 -4.87 -10.10 7.36
CA VAL A 66 -3.70 -9.57 8.08
C VAL A 66 -4.13 -8.31 8.80
N LEU A 67 -3.83 -8.22 10.10
CA LEU A 67 -4.04 -7.03 10.91
C LEU A 67 -2.68 -6.37 11.14
N TRP A 68 -2.58 -5.06 10.96
CA TRP A 68 -1.33 -4.32 11.08
C TRP A 68 -1.52 -3.04 11.90
N SER A 69 -0.50 -2.67 12.66
CA SER A 69 -0.37 -1.33 13.25
C SER A 69 1.07 -1.04 13.66
N ARG A 70 1.36 0.25 13.92
CA ARG A 70 2.61 0.73 14.48
C ARG A 70 2.38 1.41 15.82
N ALA A 71 3.08 0.98 16.86
CA ALA A 71 3.07 1.61 18.18
C ALA A 71 4.08 2.76 18.29
N SER A 72 3.85 3.68 19.22
CA SER A 72 4.80 4.77 19.55
C SER A 72 6.01 4.30 20.37
N GLY A 73 6.10 3.00 20.67
CA GLY A 73 7.14 2.40 21.48
C GLY A 73 6.99 0.88 21.55
N ALA A 74 7.87 0.23 22.31
CA ALA A 74 7.85 -1.22 22.45
C ALA A 74 6.58 -1.70 23.17
N GLY A 75 5.92 -2.70 22.62
CA GLY A 75 4.69 -3.23 23.18
C GLY A 75 4.19 -4.46 22.45
N ARG A 76 3.27 -5.19 23.04
CA ARG A 76 2.64 -6.36 22.42
C ARG A 76 1.32 -5.97 21.78
N MET A 77 1.15 -6.27 20.49
CA MET A 77 -0.09 -6.02 19.79
C MET A 77 -1.19 -6.95 20.30
N THR A 78 -2.37 -6.39 20.57
CA THR A 78 -3.60 -7.13 20.84
C THR A 78 -4.68 -6.60 19.89
N ALA A 79 -5.48 -7.51 19.32
CA ALA A 79 -6.59 -7.16 18.45
C ALA A 79 -7.87 -7.84 18.90
N VAL A 80 -9.01 -7.18 18.73
CA VAL A 80 -10.33 -7.76 18.96
C VAL A 80 -11.16 -7.65 17.70
N LEU A 81 -11.71 -8.78 17.27
CA LEU A 81 -12.60 -8.91 16.12
C LEU A 81 -14.00 -9.24 16.60
N ARG A 82 -15.00 -8.47 16.16
CA ARG A 82 -16.42 -8.75 16.42
C ARG A 82 -17.21 -8.69 15.13
N ALA A 83 -18.00 -9.73 14.85
CA ALA A 83 -18.92 -9.67 13.72
C ALA A 83 -20.00 -8.62 13.98
N VAL A 84 -20.28 -7.79 12.97
CA VAL A 84 -21.24 -6.69 13.03
C VAL A 84 -22.20 -6.72 11.84
N ASP A 85 -23.36 -6.10 12.01
CA ASP A 85 -24.29 -5.83 10.91
C ASP A 85 -23.86 -4.60 10.06
N ASP A 86 -24.67 -4.25 9.07
CA ASP A 86 -24.43 -3.09 8.19
C ASP A 86 -24.46 -1.75 8.96
N ALA A 87 -25.18 -1.69 10.08
CA ALA A 87 -25.21 -0.54 10.98
C ALA A 87 -24.01 -0.50 11.95
N GLY A 88 -23.15 -1.53 11.95
CA GLY A 88 -22.00 -1.65 12.84
C GLY A 88 -22.33 -2.16 14.25
N GLN A 89 -23.53 -2.71 14.46
CA GLN A 89 -23.90 -3.31 15.74
C GLN A 89 -23.39 -4.74 15.83
N VAL A 90 -22.84 -5.10 17.00
CA VAL A 90 -22.33 -6.46 17.26
C VAL A 90 -23.46 -7.48 17.16
N LEU A 91 -23.27 -8.48 16.31
CA LEU A 91 -24.23 -9.56 16.11
C LEU A 91 -24.37 -10.40 17.39
N ARG A 92 -25.59 -10.84 17.68
CA ARG A 92 -25.92 -11.71 18.83
C ARG A 92 -26.60 -12.99 18.36
N GLY A 93 -26.30 -14.10 19.04
CA GLY A 93 -26.89 -15.40 18.70
C GLY A 93 -26.25 -16.03 17.46
N ARG A 94 -27.07 -16.44 16.48
CA ARG A 94 -26.56 -17.08 15.26
C ARG A 94 -25.77 -16.06 14.43
N GLY A 95 -24.55 -16.42 14.03
CA GLY A 95 -23.66 -15.52 13.29
C GLY A 95 -22.83 -14.57 14.16
N ALA A 96 -23.06 -14.55 15.48
CA ALA A 96 -22.18 -13.85 16.40
C ALA A 96 -20.77 -14.47 16.37
N PHE A 97 -19.76 -13.62 16.31
CA PHE A 97 -18.36 -14.01 16.38
C PHE A 97 -17.63 -12.96 17.19
N GLU A 98 -16.82 -13.39 18.15
CA GLU A 98 -15.85 -12.56 18.84
C GLU A 98 -14.53 -13.33 18.97
N ARG A 99 -13.42 -12.67 18.67
CA ARG A 99 -12.09 -13.23 18.88
C ARG A 99 -11.11 -12.17 19.35
N VAL A 100 -10.44 -12.46 20.46
CA VAL A 100 -9.27 -11.72 20.92
C VAL A 100 -8.02 -12.41 20.39
N LEU A 101 -7.17 -11.65 19.71
CA LEU A 101 -5.92 -12.09 19.12
C LEU A 101 -4.76 -11.42 19.84
N ARG A 102 -3.77 -12.22 20.22
CA ARG A 102 -2.52 -11.73 20.80
C ARG A 102 -1.40 -11.90 19.79
N GLY A 103 -0.81 -10.79 19.38
CA GLY A 103 0.21 -10.74 18.34
C GLY A 103 1.65 -10.70 18.85
N PRO A 104 2.61 -10.49 17.92
CA PRO A 104 4.01 -10.28 18.24
C PRO A 104 4.24 -8.96 19.00
N ARG A 105 5.48 -8.77 19.47
CA ARG A 105 5.91 -7.50 20.05
C ARG A 105 6.39 -6.57 18.94
N ALA A 106 5.87 -5.34 18.94
CA ALA A 106 6.50 -4.22 18.28
C ALA A 106 7.80 -3.88 19.02
N THR A 107 8.91 -3.78 18.29
CA THR A 107 10.23 -3.45 18.85
C THR A 107 10.91 -2.41 17.97
N GLN A 108 11.99 -1.81 18.45
CA GLN A 108 12.79 -0.88 17.63
C GLN A 108 13.31 -1.54 16.34
N ALA A 109 13.56 -2.86 16.37
CA ALA A 109 14.03 -3.60 15.20
C ALA A 109 13.01 -3.62 14.06
N SER A 110 11.71 -3.60 14.36
CA SER A 110 10.62 -3.55 13.38
C SER A 110 10.03 -2.15 13.16
N ASP A 111 10.73 -1.10 13.61
CA ASP A 111 10.18 0.28 13.71
C ASP A 111 8.84 0.33 14.45
N PHE A 112 8.71 -0.50 15.48
CA PHE A 112 7.52 -0.65 16.30
C PHE A 112 6.26 -1.05 15.53
N THR A 113 6.41 -1.63 14.33
CA THR A 113 5.32 -2.26 13.58
C THR A 113 5.08 -3.68 14.09
N ALA A 114 3.84 -4.15 13.95
CA ALA A 114 3.45 -5.53 14.25
C ALA A 114 2.32 -5.99 13.31
N LYS A 115 2.30 -7.31 13.02
CA LYS A 115 1.27 -7.95 12.20
C LYS A 115 0.68 -9.18 12.89
N ILE A 116 -0.60 -9.45 12.62
CA ILE A 116 -1.29 -10.68 13.04
C ILE A 116 -2.00 -11.28 11.83
N HIS A 117 -1.68 -12.52 11.46
CA HIS A 117 -2.49 -13.30 10.53
C HIS A 117 -3.70 -13.92 11.26
N ALA A 118 -4.87 -13.34 11.03
CA ALA A 118 -6.15 -13.74 11.58
C ALA A 118 -6.85 -14.75 10.66
N GLY A 119 -6.50 -16.04 10.72
CA GLY A 119 -7.16 -17.10 9.92
C GLY A 119 -8.47 -17.65 10.52
N ASN A 120 -9.14 -18.59 9.82
CA ASN A 120 -10.40 -19.23 10.25
C ASN A 120 -11.53 -18.24 10.62
N LEU A 121 -11.64 -17.14 9.86
CA LEU A 121 -12.71 -16.19 9.98
C LEU A 121 -13.96 -16.70 9.24
N PRO A 122 -15.17 -16.40 9.75
CA PRO A 122 -16.39 -16.51 8.97
C PRO A 122 -16.28 -15.75 7.63
N SER A 123 -16.72 -16.37 6.55
CA SER A 123 -16.81 -15.74 5.23
C SER A 123 -17.95 -14.74 5.16
N ASN A 124 -17.87 -13.84 4.17
CA ASN A 124 -18.89 -12.83 3.91
C ASN A 124 -19.34 -12.05 5.17
N THR A 125 -18.42 -11.80 6.08
CA THR A 125 -18.71 -11.27 7.41
C THR A 125 -18.00 -9.95 7.60
N ARG A 126 -18.74 -8.94 8.04
CA ARG A 126 -18.20 -7.64 8.44
C ARG A 126 -17.70 -7.72 9.88
N PHE A 127 -16.48 -7.25 10.10
CA PHE A 127 -15.86 -7.19 11.41
C PHE A 127 -15.66 -5.74 11.84
N ALA A 128 -16.07 -5.41 13.07
CA ALA A 128 -15.47 -4.32 13.81
C ALA A 128 -14.13 -4.80 14.40
N LEU A 129 -13.10 -4.00 14.20
CA LEU A 129 -11.74 -4.25 14.62
C LEU A 129 -11.32 -3.22 15.67
N GLU A 130 -10.73 -3.68 16.76
CA GLU A 130 -10.06 -2.86 17.76
C GLU A 130 -8.59 -3.34 17.88
N ILE A 131 -7.61 -2.44 17.80
CA ILE A 131 -6.19 -2.75 18.03
C ILE A 131 -5.64 -1.84 19.11
N SER A 132 -4.82 -2.42 20.00
CA SER A 132 -4.05 -1.71 21.02
C SER A 132 -2.71 -2.39 21.26
N PHE A 133 -1.80 -1.74 21.97
CA PHE A 133 -0.55 -2.34 22.43
C PHE A 133 -0.45 -2.36 23.96
N GLU A 134 -0.01 -3.49 24.51
CA GLU A 134 0.33 -3.64 25.93
C GLU A 134 1.82 -3.35 26.14
N ASP A 135 2.18 -2.47 27.07
CA ASP A 135 3.59 -2.22 27.43
C ASP A 135 4.21 -3.38 28.23
N ASP A 136 5.49 -3.28 28.58
CA ASP A 136 6.21 -4.28 29.38
C ASP A 136 5.59 -4.50 30.78
N GLY A 137 4.88 -3.50 31.31
CA GLY A 137 4.16 -3.58 32.58
C GLY A 137 2.75 -4.17 32.46
N GLY A 138 2.33 -4.53 31.24
CA GLY A 138 0.99 -5.04 30.94
C GLY A 138 -0.09 -3.96 30.90
N ALA A 139 0.27 -2.67 30.89
CA ALA A 139 -0.69 -1.59 30.75
C ALA A 139 -1.08 -1.43 29.28
N ALA A 140 -2.39 -1.42 29.00
CA ALA A 140 -2.91 -1.17 27.68
C ALA A 140 -2.70 0.31 27.28
N GLY A 141 -2.19 0.50 26.06
CA GLY A 141 -2.10 1.78 25.37
C GLY A 141 -3.46 2.29 24.90
N GLU A 142 -3.45 3.18 23.92
CA GLU A 142 -4.67 3.58 23.23
C GLU A 142 -5.25 2.43 22.40
N THR A 143 -6.55 2.53 22.12
CA THR A 143 -7.27 1.59 21.25
C THR A 143 -7.77 2.33 20.02
N VAL A 144 -7.30 1.91 18.84
CA VAL A 144 -7.78 2.41 17.56
C VAL A 144 -8.79 1.43 16.98
N ARG A 145 -9.84 1.97 16.35
CA ARG A 145 -10.96 1.21 15.80
C ARG A 145 -10.98 1.31 14.28
N GLY A 146 -11.50 0.28 13.64
CA GLY A 146 -11.76 0.23 12.21
C GLY A 146 -12.61 -0.99 11.86
N GLY A 147 -12.54 -1.46 10.62
CA GLY A 147 -13.27 -2.64 10.19
C GLY A 147 -12.83 -3.19 8.86
N PHE A 148 -13.38 -4.35 8.52
CA PHE A 148 -13.21 -4.98 7.20
C PHE A 148 -14.32 -5.99 6.94
N ARG A 149 -14.41 -6.49 5.71
CA ARG A 149 -15.31 -7.58 5.33
C ARG A 149 -14.52 -8.72 4.68
N THR A 150 -14.70 -9.94 5.19
CA THR A 150 -14.19 -11.14 4.51
C THR A 150 -14.94 -11.37 3.21
N ALA A 151 -14.25 -11.89 2.20
CA ALA A 151 -14.86 -12.16 0.90
C ALA A 151 -15.97 -13.23 1.00
N PRO A 152 -16.89 -13.28 0.03
CA PRO A 152 -17.78 -14.43 -0.13
C PRO A 152 -17.00 -15.75 -0.22
N ASP A 153 -17.59 -16.85 0.27
CA ASP A 153 -16.97 -18.17 0.11
C ASP A 153 -17.12 -18.69 -1.33
N MET A 154 -16.30 -19.68 -1.69
CA MET A 154 -16.38 -20.37 -2.99
C MET A 154 -17.69 -21.16 -3.19
N GLY A 155 -18.64 -21.15 -2.24
CA GLY A 155 -19.78 -22.05 -2.14
C GLY A 155 -21.16 -21.42 -2.40
N THR A 156 -21.24 -20.12 -2.65
CA THR A 156 -22.53 -19.38 -2.75
C THR A 156 -23.03 -19.13 -4.18
N VAL A 157 -22.43 -19.75 -5.21
CA VAL A 157 -23.06 -19.79 -6.54
C VAL A 157 -24.28 -20.72 -6.48
N ASN A 158 -25.46 -20.15 -6.20
CA ASN A 158 -26.78 -20.79 -6.00
C ASN A 158 -27.14 -21.25 -4.57
N GLY A 159 -26.77 -20.49 -3.53
CA GLY A 159 -27.46 -20.52 -2.23
C GLY A 159 -27.54 -21.87 -1.49
N LYS A 160 -26.68 -22.84 -1.82
CA LYS A 160 -26.65 -24.17 -1.18
C LYS A 160 -25.24 -24.73 -1.04
N GLY A 161 -24.55 -24.27 -0.01
CA GLY A 161 -23.34 -24.87 0.55
C GLY A 161 -22.44 -23.77 1.13
N ARG A 162 -21.77 -23.90 2.27
CA ARG A 162 -21.54 -25.04 3.16
C ARG A 162 -21.33 -24.48 4.58
N THR A 163 -22.38 -23.94 5.19
CA THR A 163 -22.52 -23.97 6.64
C THR A 163 -23.37 -25.18 6.99
N GLY A 164 -23.00 -25.91 8.04
CA GLY A 164 -23.98 -26.74 8.71
C GLY A 164 -25.17 -25.86 9.08
N GLY A 165 -26.35 -26.15 8.53
CA GLY A 165 -27.59 -25.44 8.87
C GLY A 165 -28.37 -24.95 7.65
N THR A 166 -29.04 -25.87 6.98
CA THR A 166 -30.23 -25.58 6.17
C THR A 166 -31.24 -24.79 7.02
N GLY A 167 -31.44 -23.52 6.71
CA GLY A 167 -32.48 -22.73 7.34
C GLY A 167 -32.64 -21.41 6.59
N LYS A 168 -33.68 -21.32 5.76
CA LYS A 168 -34.19 -20.07 5.21
C LYS A 168 -34.35 -19.07 6.37
N GLY A 169 -33.60 -17.97 6.34
CA GLY A 169 -33.70 -16.89 7.33
C GLY A 169 -32.36 -16.43 7.92
N SER A 170 -31.36 -16.15 7.09
CA SER A 170 -30.20 -15.36 7.51
C SER A 170 -30.33 -13.93 7.03
N ASP A 171 -30.20 -12.97 7.95
CA ASP A 171 -30.07 -11.53 7.67
C ASP A 171 -28.66 -11.17 7.12
N VAL A 172 -27.92 -12.14 6.57
CA VAL A 172 -26.64 -11.95 5.89
C VAL A 172 -26.90 -12.03 4.38
N PRO A 173 -26.52 -11.02 3.58
CA PRO A 173 -26.77 -11.04 2.15
C PRO A 173 -26.11 -12.26 1.48
N ASP A 174 -26.87 -13.05 0.73
CA ASP A 174 -26.40 -14.11 -0.20
C ASP A 174 -25.60 -13.55 -1.41
N SER A 175 -25.12 -12.31 -1.28
CA SER A 175 -24.52 -11.51 -2.34
C SER A 175 -23.07 -11.93 -2.59
N SER A 176 -22.77 -12.23 -3.84
CA SER A 176 -21.40 -12.44 -4.31
C SER A 176 -20.75 -11.15 -4.79
N ALA A 177 -21.56 -10.09 -4.96
CA ALA A 177 -21.13 -8.78 -5.42
C ALA A 177 -20.06 -8.19 -4.51
N GLN A 178 -19.08 -7.58 -5.15
CA GLN A 178 -17.93 -6.96 -4.50
C GLN A 178 -17.59 -5.66 -5.21
N SER A 179 -17.02 -4.70 -4.48
CA SER A 179 -16.49 -3.47 -5.05
C SER A 179 -15.08 -3.22 -4.55
N PHE A 180 -14.23 -2.65 -5.40
CA PHE A 180 -12.89 -2.27 -5.00
C PHE A 180 -12.41 -1.03 -5.74
N VAL A 181 -11.38 -0.40 -5.19
CA VAL A 181 -10.66 0.71 -5.82
C VAL A 181 -9.20 0.31 -6.08
N TRP A 182 -8.55 0.97 -7.05
CA TRP A 182 -7.12 0.83 -7.26
C TRP A 182 -6.47 2.15 -7.69
N THR A 183 -5.20 2.35 -7.33
CA THR A 183 -4.36 3.48 -7.74
C THR A 183 -2.89 3.23 -7.35
N GLY A 184 -1.98 4.09 -7.81
CA GLY A 184 -0.62 4.25 -7.29
C GLY A 184 -0.26 5.71 -7.03
N ASP A 185 1.04 5.96 -6.82
CA ASP A 185 1.71 7.26 -6.88
C ASP A 185 1.34 8.23 -5.74
N THR A 186 1.92 7.98 -4.56
CA THR A 186 1.61 8.69 -3.31
C THR A 186 2.76 9.55 -2.79
N ALA A 187 2.53 10.86 -2.73
CA ALA A 187 3.49 11.89 -2.28
C ALA A 187 4.69 12.09 -3.23
N GLY A 188 4.45 12.00 -4.54
CA GLY A 188 5.49 12.10 -5.58
C GLY A 188 5.70 13.49 -6.18
N GLN A 189 6.84 13.65 -6.86
CA GLN A 189 7.27 14.88 -7.56
C GLN A 189 7.18 16.16 -6.71
N GLY A 190 7.38 16.04 -5.39
CA GLY A 190 7.37 17.16 -4.45
C GLY A 190 5.99 17.55 -3.90
N TRP A 191 4.93 16.83 -4.30
CA TRP A 191 3.56 17.06 -3.83
C TRP A 191 3.21 16.13 -2.66
N GLY A 192 3.64 16.51 -1.46
CA GLY A 192 3.32 15.80 -0.22
C GLY A 192 1.97 16.17 0.40
N ILE A 193 1.83 15.98 1.72
CA ILE A 193 0.61 16.30 2.47
C ILE A 193 0.45 17.81 2.56
N ASN A 194 -0.68 18.33 2.05
CA ASN A 194 -1.05 19.73 2.18
C ASN A 194 -2.34 19.87 3.00
N GLU A 195 -2.21 20.27 4.26
CA GLU A 195 -3.35 20.40 5.19
C GLU A 195 -4.30 21.55 4.81
N GLU A 196 -3.82 22.59 4.11
CA GLU A 196 -4.64 23.74 3.71
C GLU A 196 -5.78 23.35 2.75
N ILE A 197 -5.58 22.28 1.98
CA ILE A 197 -6.59 21.74 1.04
C ILE A 197 -7.30 20.49 1.57
N GLY A 198 -7.08 20.16 2.84
CA GLY A 198 -7.66 18.99 3.51
C GLY A 198 -6.89 17.69 3.31
N GLY A 199 -5.57 17.76 3.09
CA GLY A 199 -4.68 16.60 2.96
C GLY A 199 -4.77 15.91 1.60
N MET A 200 -4.41 14.63 1.57
CA MET A 200 -4.45 13.78 0.37
C MET A 200 -5.90 13.34 0.05
N ARG A 201 -6.70 14.27 -0.47
CA ARG A 201 -8.14 14.06 -0.72
C ARG A 201 -8.50 12.91 -1.67
N GLY A 202 -7.57 12.41 -2.50
CA GLY A 202 -7.80 11.24 -3.34
C GLY A 202 -8.20 10.02 -2.51
N TYR A 203 -7.53 9.80 -1.37
CA TYR A 203 -7.89 8.75 -0.42
C TYR A 203 -9.30 8.95 0.17
N ARG A 204 -9.71 10.19 0.41
CA ARG A 204 -11.08 10.49 0.86
C ARG A 204 -12.11 10.14 -0.21
N ALA A 205 -11.85 10.49 -1.47
CA ALA A 205 -12.75 10.18 -2.59
C ALA A 205 -12.87 8.66 -2.81
N MET A 206 -11.76 7.91 -2.71
CA MET A 206 -11.79 6.45 -2.68
C MET A 206 -12.61 5.91 -1.51
N HIS A 207 -12.38 6.42 -0.29
CA HIS A 207 -13.10 5.95 0.89
C HIS A 207 -14.62 6.18 0.78
N GLN A 208 -15.05 7.28 0.17
CA GLN A 208 -16.46 7.59 -0.05
C GLN A 208 -17.19 6.60 -0.96
N THR A 209 -16.47 5.80 -1.78
CA THR A 209 -17.10 4.74 -2.57
C THR A 209 -17.42 3.49 -1.74
N ARG A 210 -16.98 3.42 -0.47
CA ARG A 210 -17.15 2.26 0.44
C ARG A 210 -16.75 0.92 -0.21
N PRO A 211 -15.52 0.81 -0.76
CA PRO A 211 -15.08 -0.42 -1.39
C PRO A 211 -14.87 -1.53 -0.36
N ASP A 212 -15.01 -2.80 -0.79
CA ASP A 212 -14.69 -3.97 0.03
C ASP A 212 -13.17 -4.15 0.23
N PHE A 213 -12.34 -3.60 -0.68
CA PHE A 213 -10.89 -3.54 -0.57
C PHE A 213 -10.27 -2.51 -1.54
N PHE A 214 -8.98 -2.23 -1.36
CA PHE A 214 -8.16 -1.31 -2.15
C PHE A 214 -6.91 -2.05 -2.66
N ILE A 215 -6.60 -1.94 -3.95
CA ILE A 215 -5.33 -2.38 -4.54
C ILE A 215 -4.40 -1.18 -4.67
N HIS A 216 -3.27 -1.18 -3.96
CA HIS A 216 -2.23 -0.16 -4.15
C HIS A 216 -1.17 -0.71 -5.11
N SER A 217 -1.16 -0.21 -6.34
CA SER A 217 -0.38 -0.77 -7.46
C SER A 217 1.06 -0.28 -7.53
N GLY A 218 1.69 0.02 -6.39
CA GLY A 218 3.03 0.61 -6.37
C GLY A 218 3.08 2.07 -5.95
N ASP A 219 4.29 2.61 -5.82
CA ASP A 219 4.57 3.98 -5.40
C ASP A 219 3.79 4.39 -4.15
N THR A 220 3.78 3.50 -3.16
CA THR A 220 3.19 3.73 -1.83
C THR A 220 3.91 4.86 -1.08
N VAL A 221 5.14 5.17 -1.51
CA VAL A 221 5.98 6.28 -1.07
C VAL A 221 6.89 6.71 -2.22
N TYR A 222 7.45 7.91 -2.12
CA TYR A 222 8.61 8.34 -2.91
C TYR A 222 9.84 8.45 -2.01
N ALA A 223 10.76 7.50 -2.13
CA ALA A 223 11.98 7.45 -1.34
C ALA A 223 13.12 8.32 -1.89
N ASP A 224 13.05 8.62 -3.17
CA ASP A 224 14.05 9.28 -4.02
C ASP A 224 13.60 10.68 -4.50
N GLY A 225 12.36 11.06 -4.17
CA GLY A 225 11.81 12.41 -4.32
C GLY A 225 11.84 13.18 -2.98
N PRO A 226 12.76 14.13 -2.78
CA PRO A 226 12.68 15.06 -1.65
C PRO A 226 11.40 15.91 -1.71
N ILE A 227 10.80 16.15 -0.55
CA ILE A 227 9.62 17.03 -0.41
C ILE A 227 10.09 18.33 0.23
N ALA A 228 10.07 19.41 -0.55
CA ALA A 228 10.34 20.76 -0.05
C ALA A 228 9.12 21.29 0.74
N GLU A 229 9.37 22.13 1.75
CA GLU A 229 8.29 22.75 2.54
C GLU A 229 7.30 23.53 1.66
N THR A 230 7.80 24.19 0.61
CA THR A 230 6.96 24.94 -0.33
C THR A 230 7.32 24.65 -1.77
N VAL A 231 6.31 24.66 -2.64
CA VAL A 231 6.44 24.60 -4.10
C VAL A 231 5.60 25.72 -4.70
N VAL A 232 6.18 26.51 -5.60
CA VAL A 232 5.44 27.55 -6.34
C VAL A 232 4.86 26.92 -7.59
N GLU A 233 3.54 26.92 -7.70
CA GLU A 233 2.80 26.39 -8.83
C GLU A 233 2.88 27.34 -10.04
N LYS A 234 2.54 26.83 -11.23
CA LYS A 234 2.65 27.61 -12.49
C LYS A 234 1.79 28.88 -12.51
N ASP A 235 0.71 28.91 -11.73
CA ASP A 235 -0.18 30.06 -11.59
C ASP A 235 0.24 31.03 -10.47
N GLY A 236 1.38 30.76 -9.82
CA GLY A 236 1.92 31.57 -8.72
C GLY A 236 1.38 31.24 -7.34
N GLN A 237 0.43 30.28 -7.21
CA GLN A 237 0.01 29.79 -5.91
C GLN A 237 1.15 29.03 -5.22
N VAL A 238 1.12 29.02 -3.88
CA VAL A 238 2.12 28.30 -3.07
C VAL A 238 1.46 27.06 -2.50
N TRP A 239 2.00 25.90 -2.85
CA TRP A 239 1.74 24.64 -2.17
C TRP A 239 2.59 24.55 -0.92
N ARG A 240 2.00 24.16 0.20
CA ARG A 240 2.71 23.99 1.48
C ARG A 240 2.61 22.54 1.90
N ASN A 241 3.76 21.88 1.90
CA ASN A 241 3.89 20.53 2.42
C ASN A 241 4.06 20.58 3.92
N LEU A 242 3.33 19.73 4.63
CA LEU A 242 3.86 19.17 5.87
C LEU A 242 5.18 18.44 5.52
N VAL A 243 6.21 18.60 6.35
CA VAL A 243 7.53 17.98 6.13
C VAL A 243 8.06 17.35 7.40
N THR A 244 8.84 16.28 7.24
CA THR A 244 9.69 15.68 8.28
C THR A 244 11.13 15.66 7.80
N GLU A 245 12.07 15.34 8.69
CA GLU A 245 13.49 15.21 8.33
C GLU A 245 13.70 14.15 7.24
N GLU A 246 13.00 13.01 7.34
CA GLU A 246 13.20 11.86 6.46
C GLU A 246 12.65 12.06 5.03
N VAL A 247 11.84 13.08 4.79
CA VAL A 247 11.40 13.46 3.43
C VAL A 247 12.25 14.56 2.80
N SER A 248 13.15 15.18 3.55
CA SER A 248 13.91 16.37 3.11
C SER A 248 15.02 16.06 2.10
N LYS A 249 15.46 14.80 2.01
CA LYS A 249 16.47 14.32 1.05
C LYS A 249 16.17 12.90 0.60
N VAL A 250 16.86 12.41 -0.43
CA VAL A 250 16.76 11.00 -0.85
C VAL A 250 17.06 10.03 0.30
N ALA A 251 16.30 8.94 0.37
CA ALA A 251 16.46 7.90 1.37
C ALA A 251 17.62 6.99 0.99
N GLU A 252 18.52 6.76 1.95
CA GLU A 252 19.66 5.87 1.79
C GLU A 252 19.70 4.84 2.91
N THR A 253 19.35 5.25 4.12
CA THR A 253 19.31 4.41 5.33
C THR A 253 17.92 3.83 5.57
N LEU A 254 17.86 2.68 6.26
CA LEU A 254 16.58 2.06 6.63
C LEU A 254 15.68 3.02 7.43
N THR A 255 16.24 3.87 8.29
CA THR A 255 15.48 4.88 9.04
C THR A 255 14.80 5.88 8.12
N GLU A 256 15.47 6.31 7.05
CA GLU A 256 14.91 7.25 6.08
C GLU A 256 13.80 6.59 5.26
N PHE A 257 14.00 5.35 4.78
CA PHE A 257 12.95 4.57 4.11
C PHE A 257 11.71 4.38 5.00
N ARG A 258 11.90 3.99 6.27
CA ARG A 258 10.81 3.92 7.26
C ARG A 258 10.12 5.27 7.45
N GLY A 259 10.91 6.35 7.49
CA GLY A 259 10.41 7.72 7.59
C GLY A 259 9.44 8.10 6.46
N ARG A 260 9.65 7.61 5.25
CA ARG A 260 8.74 7.83 4.11
C ARG A 260 7.35 7.23 4.34
N HIS A 261 7.29 6.00 4.85
CA HIS A 261 6.00 5.37 5.18
C HIS A 261 5.32 6.04 6.38
N ARG A 262 6.10 6.42 7.40
CA ARG A 262 5.57 7.19 8.54
C ARG A 262 4.98 8.52 8.10
N TYR A 263 5.64 9.22 7.18
CA TYR A 263 5.18 10.48 6.62
C TYR A 263 3.81 10.35 5.96
N ASN A 264 3.63 9.40 5.04
CA ASN A 264 2.34 9.19 4.37
C ASN A 264 1.24 8.83 5.38
N SER A 265 1.57 8.06 6.43
CA SER A 265 0.64 7.73 7.52
C SER A 265 0.24 8.93 8.39
N MET A 266 0.86 10.10 8.25
CA MET A 266 0.41 11.32 8.95
C MET A 266 -0.90 11.85 8.36
N ASP A 267 -1.18 11.57 7.08
CA ASP A 267 -2.40 12.04 6.41
C ASP A 267 -3.65 11.41 7.02
N ALA A 268 -4.63 12.26 7.35
CA ALA A 268 -5.87 11.81 7.98
C ALA A 268 -6.77 11.02 7.02
N ASN A 269 -6.77 11.33 5.72
CA ASN A 269 -7.59 10.64 4.74
C ASN A 269 -7.04 9.24 4.45
N MET A 270 -5.72 9.11 4.33
CA MET A 270 -5.06 7.81 4.16
C MET A 270 -5.31 6.90 5.37
N ARG A 271 -5.09 7.40 6.61
CA ARG A 271 -5.39 6.61 7.82
C ARG A 271 -6.86 6.22 7.94
N ALA A 272 -7.78 7.10 7.54
CA ALA A 272 -9.21 6.79 7.56
C ALA A 272 -9.57 5.67 6.58
N LEU A 273 -9.04 5.72 5.34
CA LEU A 273 -9.25 4.63 4.39
C LEU A 273 -8.67 3.31 4.91
N PHE A 274 -7.42 3.33 5.38
CA PHE A 274 -6.72 2.10 5.81
C PHE A 274 -7.37 1.46 7.05
N ALA A 275 -8.01 2.24 7.91
CA ALA A 275 -8.75 1.72 9.06
C ALA A 275 -10.00 0.91 8.67
N ASP A 276 -10.65 1.27 7.56
CA ASP A 276 -11.97 0.72 7.18
C ASP A 276 -11.93 -0.17 5.93
N VAL A 277 -10.88 -0.05 5.10
CA VAL A 277 -10.77 -0.73 3.80
C VAL A 277 -9.49 -1.58 3.77
N PRO A 278 -9.60 -2.91 3.57
CA PRO A 278 -8.46 -3.79 3.37
C PRO A 278 -7.57 -3.37 2.21
N VAL A 279 -6.26 -3.41 2.41
CA VAL A 279 -5.26 -3.06 1.41
C VAL A 279 -4.59 -4.31 0.85
N ILE A 280 -4.59 -4.46 -0.46
CA ILE A 280 -3.78 -5.41 -1.20
C ILE A 280 -2.66 -4.58 -1.85
N ALA A 281 -1.49 -4.55 -1.21
CA ALA A 281 -0.38 -3.70 -1.63
C ALA A 281 0.61 -4.44 -2.55
N GLN A 282 1.14 -3.69 -3.51
CA GLN A 282 2.33 -3.96 -4.30
C GLN A 282 3.34 -2.83 -4.07
N TRP A 283 4.60 -3.07 -4.45
CA TRP A 283 5.60 -2.04 -4.58
C TRP A 283 5.90 -1.80 -6.05
N ASP A 284 6.58 -0.69 -6.32
CA ASP A 284 7.12 -0.31 -7.60
C ASP A 284 8.53 0.26 -7.40
N ASP A 285 9.00 1.17 -8.24
CA ASP A 285 10.35 1.68 -8.22
C ASP A 285 10.57 2.69 -7.09
N HIS A 286 9.61 3.57 -6.81
CA HIS A 286 9.79 4.68 -5.87
C HIS A 286 9.80 4.28 -4.39
N GLU A 287 9.46 3.03 -4.04
CA GLU A 287 9.85 2.43 -2.75
C GLU A 287 11.38 2.35 -2.56
N THR A 288 12.14 2.48 -3.64
CA THR A 288 13.61 2.44 -3.68
C THR A 288 14.21 3.65 -4.37
N HIS A 289 14.07 3.74 -5.70
CA HIS A 289 14.67 4.74 -6.58
C HIS A 289 14.03 4.66 -7.97
N ASN A 290 13.69 5.80 -8.60
CA ASN A 290 13.11 5.88 -9.95
C ASN A 290 13.80 4.94 -10.96
N ASN A 291 13.01 4.18 -11.70
CA ASN A 291 13.41 3.28 -12.79
C ASN A 291 14.45 2.20 -12.42
N TRP A 292 14.57 1.84 -11.13
CA TRP A 292 15.66 0.97 -10.72
C TRP A 292 15.55 -0.45 -11.26
N TYR A 293 16.69 -1.11 -11.38
CA TYR A 293 16.78 -2.55 -11.66
C TYR A 293 17.90 -3.20 -10.83
N PRO A 294 17.79 -4.50 -10.50
CA PRO A 294 18.83 -5.26 -9.81
C PRO A 294 20.22 -5.09 -10.43
N GLY A 295 21.19 -4.71 -9.59
CA GLY A 295 22.58 -4.49 -10.01
C GLY A 295 22.88 -3.13 -10.64
N GLN A 296 21.92 -2.20 -10.70
CA GLN A 296 22.17 -0.83 -11.11
C GLN A 296 23.15 -0.13 -10.13
N VAL A 297 24.05 0.68 -10.69
CA VAL A 297 24.88 1.62 -9.94
C VAL A 297 24.40 3.02 -10.27
N LEU A 298 23.92 3.75 -9.27
CA LEU A 298 23.31 5.07 -9.46
C LEU A 298 24.34 6.11 -9.92
N ASP A 299 24.02 6.85 -10.98
CA ASP A 299 24.74 8.07 -11.35
C ASP A 299 24.00 9.33 -10.89
N ASP A 300 23.75 9.42 -9.58
CA ASP A 300 23.09 10.56 -8.97
C ASP A 300 23.91 11.11 -7.78
N SER A 301 24.35 12.37 -7.92
CA SER A 301 25.12 13.09 -6.90
C SER A 301 24.41 13.27 -5.55
N ARG A 302 23.08 13.12 -5.50
CA ARG A 302 22.29 13.15 -4.27
C ARG A 302 22.57 11.93 -3.38
N TYR A 303 23.08 10.84 -3.96
CA TYR A 303 23.34 9.58 -3.27
C TYR A 303 24.83 9.37 -2.95
N THR A 304 25.08 8.99 -1.70
CA THR A 304 26.35 8.43 -1.24
C THR A 304 26.37 6.91 -1.37
N VAL A 305 25.24 6.24 -1.11
CA VAL A 305 25.04 4.81 -1.37
C VAL A 305 24.61 4.63 -2.83
N ARG A 306 25.55 4.19 -3.66
CA ARG A 306 25.37 4.08 -5.13
C ARG A 306 24.90 2.71 -5.60
N ASP A 307 25.06 1.68 -4.78
CA ASP A 307 24.57 0.33 -5.09
C ASP A 307 23.07 0.23 -4.82
N VAL A 308 22.29 0.04 -5.88
CA VAL A 308 20.83 -0.05 -5.79
C VAL A 308 20.38 -1.28 -5.02
N ASN A 309 21.11 -2.39 -5.06
CA ASN A 309 20.71 -3.59 -4.32
C ASN A 309 20.66 -3.34 -2.81
N THR A 310 21.60 -2.54 -2.29
CA THR A 310 21.61 -2.08 -0.90
C THR A 310 20.40 -1.19 -0.59
N LEU A 311 20.03 -0.27 -1.48
CA LEU A 311 18.87 0.60 -1.32
C LEU A 311 17.56 -0.22 -1.38
N ALA A 312 17.43 -1.08 -2.39
CA ALA A 312 16.27 -1.94 -2.60
C ALA A 312 16.02 -2.88 -1.41
N ALA A 313 17.08 -3.44 -0.80
CA ALA A 313 16.94 -4.25 0.40
C ALA A 313 16.35 -3.45 1.58
N ARG A 314 16.75 -2.19 1.75
CA ARG A 314 16.27 -1.29 2.81
C ARG A 314 14.85 -0.80 2.53
N GLY A 315 14.58 -0.38 1.29
CA GLY A 315 13.26 0.04 0.82
C GLY A 315 12.23 -1.09 0.97
N ARG A 316 12.58 -2.30 0.52
CA ARG A 316 11.74 -3.50 0.68
C ARG A 316 11.44 -3.80 2.15
N GLN A 317 12.45 -3.75 3.02
CA GLN A 317 12.23 -3.99 4.45
C GLN A 317 11.25 -2.96 5.03
N ALA A 318 11.46 -1.67 4.76
CA ALA A 318 10.57 -0.62 5.24
C ALA A 318 9.14 -0.77 4.69
N TRP A 319 8.99 -1.12 3.40
CA TRP A 319 7.71 -1.36 2.77
C TRP A 319 6.98 -2.55 3.39
N GLN A 320 7.67 -3.68 3.58
CA GLN A 320 7.08 -4.86 4.23
C GLN A 320 6.71 -4.56 5.69
N GLU A 321 7.51 -3.80 6.43
CA GLU A 321 7.16 -3.39 7.79
C GLU A 321 5.89 -2.53 7.85
N ASN A 322 5.60 -1.74 6.80
CA ASN A 322 4.49 -0.78 6.80
C ASN A 322 3.25 -1.19 5.99
N MET A 323 3.31 -2.30 5.24
CA MET A 323 2.16 -2.79 4.46
C MET A 323 1.51 -4.03 5.11
N PRO A 324 0.16 -4.14 5.14
CA PRO A 324 -0.56 -5.23 5.79
C PRO A 324 -0.59 -6.52 4.94
N ILE A 325 0.55 -6.96 4.42
CA ILE A 325 0.67 -8.17 3.59
C ILE A 325 0.89 -9.44 4.42
N ALA A 326 0.45 -10.58 3.90
CA ALA A 326 0.59 -11.90 4.50
C ALA A 326 2.01 -12.46 4.26
N ASP A 327 2.97 -11.93 5.01
CA ASP A 327 4.35 -12.39 5.01
C ASP A 327 4.69 -13.26 6.23
N SER A 328 5.95 -13.69 6.33
CA SER A 328 6.47 -14.48 7.45
C SER A 328 6.24 -13.78 8.81
N SER A 329 6.29 -12.44 8.85
CA SER A 329 6.02 -11.66 10.07
C SER A 329 4.55 -11.70 10.49
N ALA A 330 3.62 -11.76 9.52
CA ALA A 330 2.20 -11.91 9.80
C ALA A 330 1.84 -13.32 10.30
N THR A 331 2.52 -14.35 9.82
CA THR A 331 2.27 -15.76 10.19
C THR A 331 2.82 -16.17 11.57
N TRP A 332 3.27 -15.21 12.38
CA TRP A 332 3.83 -15.43 13.71
C TRP A 332 2.98 -16.38 14.57
N ARG A 333 3.65 -17.37 15.17
CA ARG A 333 3.12 -18.23 16.23
C ARG A 333 4.11 -18.27 17.41
N PRO A 334 3.65 -18.39 18.66
CA PRO A 334 4.55 -18.60 19.80
C PRO A 334 5.53 -19.75 19.53
N GLY A 335 6.84 -19.48 19.60
CA GLY A 335 7.90 -20.48 19.37
C GLY A 335 8.36 -20.69 17.92
N THR A 336 7.91 -19.86 16.96
CA THR A 336 8.29 -19.99 15.53
C THR A 336 9.31 -18.96 15.02
N PHE A 337 9.68 -17.98 15.85
CA PHE A 337 10.76 -17.03 15.59
C PHE A 337 11.56 -16.81 16.88
N ASP A 338 12.85 -16.49 16.77
CA ASP A 338 13.61 -15.98 17.91
C ASP A 338 13.12 -14.58 18.29
N ASP A 339 13.33 -14.17 19.54
CA ASP A 339 12.96 -12.83 20.04
C ASP A 339 13.72 -11.68 19.32
N ALA A 340 14.59 -12.00 18.35
CA ALA A 340 15.41 -11.06 17.59
C ALA A 340 14.72 -10.52 16.32
N GLY A 341 13.58 -11.07 15.90
CA GLY A 341 12.74 -10.46 14.85
C GLY A 341 13.43 -10.36 13.49
N THR A 342 14.26 -11.34 13.12
CA THR A 342 14.98 -11.32 11.84
C THR A 342 14.03 -11.43 10.65
N TYR A 343 14.14 -10.46 9.75
CA TYR A 343 13.39 -10.37 8.49
C TYR A 343 13.78 -11.49 7.53
N GLN A 344 12.80 -12.26 7.04
CA GLN A 344 12.99 -13.17 5.90
C GLN A 344 12.49 -12.46 4.64
N PRO A 345 13.19 -12.58 3.48
CA PRO A 345 12.73 -11.97 2.24
C PRO A 345 11.37 -12.56 1.85
N ALA A 346 10.29 -11.85 2.16
CA ALA A 346 8.95 -12.32 1.84
C ALA A 346 8.62 -12.06 0.38
N ARG A 347 7.94 -13.02 -0.26
CA ARG A 347 7.45 -12.92 -1.63
C ARG A 347 6.40 -11.79 -1.73
N ILE A 348 6.60 -10.85 -2.64
CA ILE A 348 5.65 -9.74 -2.87
C ILE A 348 4.51 -10.22 -3.76
N TYR A 349 4.85 -10.88 -4.87
CA TYR A 349 3.86 -11.43 -5.78
C TYR A 349 3.10 -12.60 -5.13
N ARG A 350 1.77 -12.57 -5.24
CA ARG A 350 0.87 -13.50 -4.54
C ARG A 350 -0.54 -13.45 -5.14
N LYS A 351 -1.33 -14.46 -4.80
CA LYS A 351 -2.73 -14.57 -5.21
C LYS A 351 -3.64 -14.33 -4.00
N ILE A 352 -4.65 -13.49 -4.16
CA ILE A 352 -5.73 -13.29 -3.18
C ILE A 352 -7.04 -13.78 -3.80
N SER A 353 -7.54 -14.90 -3.30
CA SER A 353 -8.82 -15.48 -3.74
C SER A 353 -9.98 -14.83 -2.98
N ARG A 354 -10.97 -14.32 -3.71
CA ARG A 354 -12.12 -13.58 -3.14
C ARG A 354 -13.45 -14.13 -3.67
N GLY A 355 -13.75 -15.35 -3.24
CA GLY A 355 -14.97 -16.06 -3.63
C GLY A 355 -14.98 -16.49 -5.10
N PRO A 356 -16.13 -16.89 -5.63
CA PRO A 356 -16.24 -17.47 -6.98
C PRO A 356 -16.13 -16.42 -8.09
N GLN A 357 -16.27 -15.13 -7.78
CA GLN A 357 -16.24 -14.09 -8.81
C GLN A 357 -14.84 -13.59 -9.12
N LEU A 358 -13.93 -13.60 -8.15
CA LEU A 358 -12.70 -12.80 -8.25
C LEU A 358 -11.49 -13.53 -7.66
N ASP A 359 -10.45 -13.65 -8.49
CA ASP A 359 -9.07 -13.88 -8.05
C ASP A 359 -8.22 -12.66 -8.45
N ILE A 360 -7.36 -12.22 -7.53
CA ILE A 360 -6.40 -11.13 -7.75
C ILE A 360 -4.98 -11.71 -7.74
N PHE A 361 -4.19 -11.38 -8.76
CA PHE A 361 -2.80 -11.79 -8.91
C PHE A 361 -1.93 -10.55 -8.84
N CYS A 362 -1.30 -10.34 -7.68
CA CYS A 362 -0.35 -9.25 -7.48
C CYS A 362 1.00 -9.67 -8.02
N LEU A 363 1.59 -8.85 -8.89
CA LEU A 363 2.93 -9.04 -9.43
C LEU A 363 3.99 -8.26 -8.63
N ASP A 364 5.24 -8.60 -8.90
CA ASP A 364 6.45 -7.85 -8.56
C ASP A 364 7.26 -7.73 -9.85
N MET A 365 7.29 -6.56 -10.49
CA MET A 365 8.04 -6.33 -11.73
C MET A 365 9.33 -5.53 -11.48
N ARG A 366 9.84 -5.58 -10.23
CA ARG A 366 11.07 -4.90 -9.79
C ARG A 366 12.15 -5.87 -9.38
N THR A 367 11.86 -6.78 -8.45
CA THR A 367 12.87 -7.67 -7.83
C THR A 367 13.67 -8.47 -8.85
N TYR A 368 13.03 -8.84 -9.97
CA TYR A 368 13.55 -9.78 -10.96
C TYR A 368 13.83 -9.16 -12.32
N LYS A 369 13.65 -7.84 -12.43
CA LYS A 369 13.75 -7.11 -13.70
C LYS A 369 15.19 -7.07 -14.21
N SER A 370 15.36 -7.24 -15.52
CA SER A 370 16.65 -7.07 -16.20
C SER A 370 16.99 -5.59 -16.39
N PRO A 371 18.27 -5.22 -16.59
CA PRO A 371 18.68 -3.85 -16.85
C PRO A 371 17.83 -3.10 -17.87
N ASN A 372 17.65 -1.80 -17.67
CA ASN A 372 17.03 -0.93 -18.65
C ASN A 372 17.99 -0.76 -19.84
N THR A 373 17.58 -1.30 -20.98
CA THR A 373 18.24 -1.19 -22.29
C THR A 373 17.25 -0.59 -23.28
N ASP A 374 17.57 -0.54 -24.57
CA ASP A 374 16.60 -0.16 -25.60
C ASP A 374 15.45 -1.17 -25.79
N GLY A 375 15.48 -2.30 -25.09
CA GLY A 375 14.44 -3.33 -25.08
C GLY A 375 14.39 -4.18 -26.36
N LYS A 376 15.39 -4.08 -27.24
CA LYS A 376 15.39 -4.70 -28.58
C LYS A 376 16.21 -5.98 -28.66
N GLU A 377 16.55 -6.58 -27.54
CA GLU A 377 17.26 -7.85 -27.54
C GLU A 377 16.46 -8.94 -28.28
N PRO A 378 17.10 -9.74 -29.15
CA PRO A 378 16.41 -10.79 -29.90
C PRO A 378 16.09 -12.04 -29.05
N TYR A 379 16.27 -11.93 -27.73
CA TYR A 379 16.02 -12.98 -26.74
C TYR A 379 15.28 -12.38 -25.54
N ALA A 380 14.55 -13.21 -24.81
CA ALA A 380 13.77 -12.75 -23.67
C ALA A 380 14.66 -12.19 -22.57
N THR A 381 14.37 -10.97 -22.12
CA THR A 381 14.90 -10.39 -20.90
C THR A 381 13.81 -10.37 -19.84
N ALA A 382 14.20 -10.51 -18.57
CA ALA A 382 13.23 -10.67 -17.49
C ALA A 382 12.55 -9.34 -17.12
N ILE A 383 11.25 -9.39 -16.88
CA ILE A 383 10.48 -8.37 -16.17
C ILE A 383 9.84 -8.96 -14.90
N LEU A 384 9.27 -10.17 -15.00
CA LEU A 384 8.81 -11.00 -13.88
C LEU A 384 9.89 -11.98 -13.41
N GLY A 385 10.72 -12.44 -14.35
CA GLY A 385 11.59 -13.59 -14.13
C GLY A 385 10.83 -14.91 -14.23
N GLN A 386 11.54 -15.96 -14.63
CA GLN A 386 10.94 -17.24 -15.02
C GLN A 386 10.04 -17.86 -13.95
N GLU A 387 10.46 -17.84 -12.67
CA GLU A 387 9.68 -18.45 -11.58
C GLU A 387 8.31 -17.78 -11.40
N GLN A 388 8.27 -16.44 -11.46
CA GLN A 388 7.04 -15.69 -11.31
C GLN A 388 6.18 -15.79 -12.57
N ALA A 389 6.77 -15.80 -13.76
CA ALA A 389 6.05 -16.02 -15.01
C ALA A 389 5.36 -17.40 -15.02
N ASP A 390 6.09 -18.46 -14.64
CA ASP A 390 5.54 -19.82 -14.53
C ASP A 390 4.47 -19.92 -13.44
N TRP A 391 4.68 -19.27 -12.30
CA TRP A 391 3.69 -19.17 -11.23
C TRP A 391 2.41 -18.49 -11.72
N LEU A 392 2.53 -17.36 -12.43
CA LEU A 392 1.39 -16.61 -12.95
C LEU A 392 0.59 -17.46 -13.93
N VAL A 393 1.26 -18.08 -14.91
CA VAL A 393 0.64 -19.02 -15.85
C VAL A 393 -0.07 -20.15 -15.09
N SER A 394 0.59 -20.75 -14.11
CA SER A 394 0.04 -21.87 -13.34
C SER A 394 -1.21 -21.47 -12.55
N GLU A 395 -1.16 -20.39 -11.78
CA GLU A 395 -2.22 -19.99 -10.86
C GLU A 395 -3.43 -19.37 -11.57
N VAL A 396 -3.20 -18.60 -12.64
CA VAL A 396 -4.29 -18.08 -13.48
C VAL A 396 -4.99 -19.21 -14.23
N SER A 397 -4.25 -20.18 -14.76
CA SER A 397 -4.84 -21.34 -15.47
C SER A 397 -5.64 -22.27 -14.54
N LYS A 398 -5.25 -22.36 -13.26
CA LYS A 398 -5.99 -23.12 -12.24
C LYS A 398 -7.21 -22.38 -11.71
N SER A 399 -7.25 -21.05 -11.81
CA SER A 399 -8.33 -20.22 -11.28
C SER A 399 -9.69 -20.65 -11.82
N LYS A 400 -10.67 -20.75 -10.91
CA LYS A 400 -12.08 -20.97 -11.23
C LYS A 400 -12.94 -19.74 -10.97
N ALA A 401 -12.33 -18.63 -10.54
CA ALA A 401 -13.02 -17.37 -10.38
C ALA A 401 -13.52 -16.88 -11.75
N THR A 402 -14.64 -16.15 -11.79
CA THR A 402 -15.13 -15.57 -13.05
C THR A 402 -14.10 -14.62 -13.64
N TRP A 403 -13.61 -13.67 -12.86
CA TRP A 403 -12.62 -12.67 -13.25
C TRP A 403 -11.25 -12.97 -12.63
N LYS A 404 -10.20 -12.81 -13.44
CA LYS A 404 -8.81 -12.82 -12.99
C LYS A 404 -8.24 -11.42 -13.16
N VAL A 405 -8.11 -10.70 -12.07
CA VAL A 405 -7.48 -9.38 -12.05
C VAL A 405 -5.99 -9.57 -11.87
N ILE A 406 -5.20 -9.13 -12.84
CA ILE A 406 -3.74 -9.11 -12.76
C ILE A 406 -3.34 -7.69 -12.42
N ALA A 407 -2.85 -7.48 -11.21
CA ALA A 407 -2.40 -6.18 -10.76
C ALA A 407 -0.89 -6.09 -11.00
N ASN A 408 -0.48 -5.13 -11.83
CA ASN A 408 0.89 -4.97 -12.30
C ASN A 408 1.38 -3.56 -12.00
N ASP A 409 2.59 -3.45 -11.46
CA ASP A 409 3.24 -2.17 -11.18
C ASP A 409 3.53 -1.42 -12.50
N LEU A 410 4.21 -2.04 -13.46
CA LEU A 410 4.49 -1.44 -14.77
C LEU A 410 3.45 -1.78 -15.86
N PRO A 411 3.14 -0.84 -16.77
CA PRO A 411 2.20 -1.08 -17.88
C PRO A 411 2.77 -1.99 -18.99
N LEU A 412 1.88 -2.64 -19.74
CA LEU A 412 2.27 -3.61 -20.78
C LEU A 412 2.66 -2.96 -22.12
N GLY A 413 1.80 -2.11 -22.67
CA GLY A 413 1.97 -1.52 -24.00
C GLY A 413 2.26 -0.02 -24.00
N ILE A 414 2.38 0.60 -22.82
CA ILE A 414 2.69 2.02 -22.71
C ILE A 414 4.21 2.19 -22.79
N VAL A 415 4.66 3.17 -23.57
CA VAL A 415 6.07 3.57 -23.63
C VAL A 415 6.42 4.36 -22.37
N VAL A 416 7.33 3.83 -21.56
CA VAL A 416 7.89 4.51 -20.39
C VAL A 416 9.40 4.65 -20.57
N PRO A 417 9.89 5.83 -20.97
CA PRO A 417 11.32 6.07 -21.19
C PRO A 417 12.18 6.04 -19.93
N ASP A 418 13.37 5.45 -20.03
CA ASP A 418 14.48 5.65 -19.11
C ASP A 418 15.63 6.38 -19.81
N GLY A 419 15.47 7.70 -19.93
CA GLY A 419 16.35 8.53 -20.76
C GLY A 419 16.05 8.43 -22.26
N PRO A 420 16.98 8.85 -23.14
CA PRO A 420 16.70 8.98 -24.57
C PRO A 420 16.57 7.65 -25.31
N VAL A 421 17.23 6.60 -24.81
CA VAL A 421 17.39 5.31 -25.50
C VAL A 421 16.71 4.17 -24.76
N ASN A 422 16.86 4.08 -23.45
CA ASN A 422 16.41 2.91 -22.71
C ASN A 422 14.91 2.98 -22.37
N GLU A 423 14.34 1.82 -22.07
CA GLU A 423 12.96 1.67 -21.62
C GLU A 423 12.89 1.15 -20.19
N GLU A 424 11.96 1.74 -19.44
CA GLU A 424 11.61 1.35 -18.09
C GLU A 424 10.57 0.21 -18.10
N SER A 425 9.52 0.36 -18.88
CA SER A 425 8.38 -0.55 -18.96
C SER A 425 8.66 -1.84 -19.75
N VAL A 426 7.60 -2.63 -19.99
CA VAL A 426 7.62 -3.82 -20.85
C VAL A 426 7.89 -3.46 -22.32
N SER A 427 7.34 -2.36 -22.81
CA SER A 427 7.43 -1.96 -24.22
C SER A 427 8.84 -1.59 -24.66
N ASN A 428 9.15 -1.75 -25.95
CA ASN A 428 10.46 -1.46 -26.54
C ASN A 428 10.47 -0.34 -27.62
N ARG A 429 9.35 0.40 -27.75
CA ARG A 429 9.10 1.43 -28.78
C ARG A 429 9.23 0.93 -30.24
N ASP A 430 9.06 -0.36 -30.46
CA ASP A 430 9.06 -0.99 -31.77
C ASP A 430 7.77 -1.78 -31.96
N ALA A 431 6.89 -1.27 -32.82
CA ALA A 431 5.60 -1.89 -33.12
C ALA A 431 5.69 -3.23 -33.89
N GLY A 432 6.86 -3.86 -33.90
CA GLY A 432 7.18 -5.10 -34.59
C GLY A 432 6.91 -6.36 -33.75
N ALA A 433 7.62 -7.44 -34.10
CA ALA A 433 7.55 -8.67 -33.31
C ALA A 433 8.13 -8.43 -31.90
N PRO A 434 7.68 -9.18 -30.87
CA PRO A 434 8.14 -8.96 -29.50
C PRO A 434 9.65 -9.11 -29.38
N LEU A 435 10.29 -8.18 -28.67
CA LEU A 435 11.72 -8.22 -28.33
C LEU A 435 11.92 -7.95 -26.83
N GLY A 436 13.11 -8.29 -26.30
CA GLY A 436 13.47 -8.02 -24.92
C GLY A 436 12.44 -8.55 -23.92
N ARG A 437 11.86 -7.63 -23.12
CA ARG A 437 10.88 -7.96 -22.06
C ARG A 437 9.53 -8.37 -22.61
N GLU A 438 9.16 -7.89 -23.80
CA GLU A 438 7.88 -8.25 -24.44
C GLU A 438 7.82 -9.75 -24.75
N LEU A 439 8.95 -10.41 -24.98
CA LEU A 439 9.00 -11.86 -25.21
C LEU A 439 8.52 -12.66 -23.99
N GLU A 440 8.83 -12.21 -22.77
CA GLU A 440 8.35 -12.87 -21.54
C GLU A 440 6.83 -12.72 -21.41
N ILE A 441 6.30 -11.52 -21.64
CA ILE A 441 4.86 -11.24 -21.61
C ILE A 441 4.13 -11.96 -22.75
N ALA A 442 4.67 -11.99 -23.96
CA ALA A 442 4.14 -12.76 -25.08
C ALA A 442 4.03 -14.25 -24.72
N GLY A 443 5.03 -14.80 -24.02
CA GLY A 443 5.01 -16.18 -23.50
C GLY A 443 3.87 -16.43 -22.51
N VAL A 444 3.65 -15.51 -21.57
CA VAL A 444 2.53 -15.57 -20.60
C VAL A 444 1.18 -15.51 -21.31
N LEU A 445 0.99 -14.53 -22.20
CA LEU A 445 -0.26 -14.34 -22.95
C LEU A 445 -0.58 -15.56 -23.85
N SER A 446 0.43 -16.12 -24.51
CA SER A 446 0.28 -17.36 -25.29
C SER A 446 -0.13 -18.53 -24.41
N ALA A 447 0.44 -18.63 -23.21
CA ALA A 447 0.10 -19.70 -22.28
C ALA A 447 -1.34 -19.57 -21.76
N PHE A 448 -1.80 -18.35 -21.48
CA PHE A 448 -3.20 -18.09 -21.13
C PHE A 448 -4.15 -18.56 -22.22
N LYS A 449 -3.89 -18.17 -23.49
CA LYS A 449 -4.68 -18.61 -24.64
C LYS A 449 -4.68 -20.13 -24.81
N ARG A 450 -3.50 -20.76 -24.78
CA ARG A 450 -3.37 -22.23 -24.88
C ARG A 450 -4.13 -22.97 -23.77
N ASN A 451 -4.18 -22.40 -22.57
CA ASN A 451 -4.88 -22.97 -21.42
C ASN A 451 -6.37 -22.57 -21.35
N GLY A 452 -6.88 -21.81 -22.34
CA GLY A 452 -8.27 -21.36 -22.39
C GLY A 452 -8.65 -20.46 -21.23
N VAL A 453 -7.71 -19.65 -20.75
CA VAL A 453 -7.96 -18.63 -19.72
C VAL A 453 -8.86 -17.55 -20.28
N LYS A 454 -9.93 -17.23 -19.57
CA LYS A 454 -10.89 -16.19 -19.93
C LYS A 454 -10.99 -15.11 -18.86
N ASN A 455 -11.50 -13.94 -19.24
CA ASN A 455 -11.86 -12.85 -18.32
C ASN A 455 -10.67 -12.32 -17.51
N THR A 456 -9.54 -12.11 -18.18
CA THR A 456 -8.38 -11.42 -17.61
C THR A 456 -8.56 -9.91 -17.75
N VAL A 457 -8.23 -9.18 -16.69
CA VAL A 457 -8.18 -7.71 -16.68
C VAL A 457 -6.89 -7.30 -15.99
N TRP A 458 -6.13 -6.41 -16.61
CA TRP A 458 -4.88 -5.88 -16.07
C TRP A 458 -5.13 -4.51 -15.45
N LEU A 459 -4.59 -4.26 -14.26
CA LEU A 459 -4.74 -2.99 -13.53
C LEU A 459 -3.36 -2.47 -13.12
N THR A 460 -3.05 -1.24 -13.53
CA THR A 460 -1.74 -0.63 -13.33
C THR A 460 -1.83 0.85 -12.94
N ALA A 461 -0.69 1.41 -12.52
CA ALA A 461 -0.48 2.81 -12.16
C ALA A 461 0.78 3.34 -12.90
N ASP A 462 1.80 3.86 -12.20
CA ASP A 462 3.14 4.27 -12.69
C ASP A 462 3.17 5.51 -13.61
N VAL A 463 2.25 5.63 -14.57
CA VAL A 463 2.39 6.61 -15.66
C VAL A 463 1.74 7.98 -15.39
N HIS A 464 1.10 8.14 -14.23
CA HIS A 464 0.54 9.42 -13.73
C HIS A 464 -0.57 10.04 -14.60
N TYR A 465 -1.38 9.19 -15.21
CA TYR A 465 -2.69 9.55 -15.77
C TYR A 465 -3.64 8.35 -15.69
N CYS A 466 -4.91 8.55 -16.06
CA CYS A 466 -5.85 7.43 -16.17
C CYS A 466 -6.18 7.12 -17.63
N ALA A 467 -6.32 5.83 -17.93
CA ALA A 467 -6.62 5.37 -19.27
C ALA A 467 -7.31 4.00 -19.29
N ALA A 468 -7.95 3.71 -20.42
CA ALA A 468 -8.52 2.41 -20.73
C ALA A 468 -7.98 1.93 -22.07
N HIS A 469 -7.24 0.83 -22.05
CA HIS A 469 -6.62 0.23 -23.22
C HIS A 469 -7.25 -1.13 -23.51
N HIS A 470 -7.56 -1.37 -24.77
CA HIS A 470 -8.03 -2.66 -25.25
C HIS A 470 -6.99 -3.29 -26.18
N TYR A 471 -6.49 -4.46 -25.83
CA TYR A 471 -5.48 -5.18 -26.60
C TYR A 471 -6.17 -6.26 -27.43
N SER A 472 -5.79 -6.40 -28.71
CA SER A 472 -6.36 -7.42 -29.60
C SER A 472 -5.35 -7.92 -30.63
N PRO A 473 -5.28 -9.24 -30.88
CA PRO A 473 -4.42 -9.80 -31.92
C PRO A 473 -4.75 -9.29 -33.33
N GLU A 474 -5.97 -8.78 -33.56
CA GLU A 474 -6.36 -8.21 -34.87
C GLU A 474 -5.59 -6.92 -35.23
N ARG A 475 -5.03 -6.23 -34.23
CA ARG A 475 -4.26 -4.99 -34.39
C ARG A 475 -2.79 -5.14 -34.04
N ALA A 476 -2.39 -6.33 -33.60
CA ALA A 476 -1.08 -6.58 -33.02
C ALA A 476 -0.11 -7.16 -34.04
N ALA A 477 1.18 -6.90 -33.84
CA ALA A 477 2.23 -7.60 -34.56
C ALA A 477 2.43 -9.03 -34.03
N PHE A 478 2.27 -9.23 -32.71
CA PHE A 478 2.20 -10.56 -32.11
C PHE A 478 0.75 -11.01 -31.97
N THR A 479 0.35 -12.16 -32.51
CA THR A 479 -1.08 -12.53 -32.57
C THR A 479 -1.46 -13.74 -31.72
N ASP A 480 -0.53 -14.35 -30.98
CA ASP A 480 -0.82 -15.54 -30.17
C ASP A 480 -1.31 -15.19 -28.76
N PHE A 481 -2.41 -14.45 -28.67
CA PHE A 481 -3.09 -14.14 -27.41
C PHE A 481 -4.58 -13.86 -27.65
N ASP A 482 -5.40 -13.92 -26.60
CA ASP A 482 -6.82 -13.55 -26.64
C ASP A 482 -7.01 -12.08 -26.21
N PRO A 483 -8.00 -11.34 -26.74
CA PRO A 483 -8.22 -9.94 -26.38
C PRO A 483 -8.41 -9.72 -24.87
N PHE A 484 -7.87 -8.62 -24.34
CA PHE A 484 -8.02 -8.26 -22.93
C PHE A 484 -8.02 -6.74 -22.73
N TRP A 485 -8.39 -6.32 -21.52
CA TRP A 485 -8.36 -4.92 -21.09
C TRP A 485 -7.24 -4.66 -20.09
N GLU A 486 -6.60 -3.51 -20.23
CA GLU A 486 -5.76 -2.89 -19.21
C GLU A 486 -6.40 -1.55 -18.82
N PHE A 487 -6.51 -1.30 -17.52
CA PHE A 487 -6.95 0.00 -17.00
C PHE A 487 -5.84 0.60 -16.14
N VAL A 488 -5.55 1.87 -16.42
CA VAL A 488 -4.54 2.66 -15.74
C VAL A 488 -5.23 3.63 -14.81
N ALA A 489 -4.79 3.71 -13.56
CA ALA A 489 -5.22 4.77 -12.65
C ALA A 489 -4.07 5.22 -11.73
N GLY A 490 -3.77 6.51 -11.83
CA GLY A 490 -2.78 7.23 -11.05
C GLY A 490 -2.61 8.63 -11.65
N PRO A 491 -1.97 9.57 -10.96
CA PRO A 491 -1.48 9.44 -9.61
C PRO A 491 -2.56 9.79 -8.59
N ILE A 492 -2.53 9.22 -7.39
CA ILE A 492 -3.50 9.58 -6.33
C ILE A 492 -3.13 10.88 -5.62
N ALA A 493 -1.83 11.11 -5.42
CA ALA A 493 -1.27 12.25 -4.69
C ALA A 493 0.17 12.52 -5.16
N ALA A 494 0.36 12.64 -6.47
CA ALA A 494 1.63 12.97 -7.09
C ALA A 494 1.40 13.87 -8.33
N GLY A 495 2.48 14.27 -9.00
CA GLY A 495 2.39 15.20 -10.13
C GLY A 495 1.83 14.50 -11.37
N SER A 496 0.75 14.97 -11.97
CA SER A 496 0.21 14.34 -13.19
C SER A 496 0.96 14.72 -14.45
N PHE A 497 1.12 13.78 -15.39
CA PHE A 497 1.75 13.96 -16.70
C PHE A 497 1.25 12.93 -17.72
N GLY A 498 1.75 12.98 -18.95
CA GLY A 498 1.31 12.15 -20.08
C GLY A 498 0.23 12.82 -20.95
N PRO A 499 -0.57 12.03 -21.70
CA PRO A 499 -0.45 10.58 -21.85
C PRO A 499 0.80 10.19 -22.66
N ASN A 500 1.36 9.02 -22.37
CA ASN A 500 2.51 8.50 -23.10
C ASN A 500 2.09 7.85 -24.42
N ALA A 501 3.06 7.63 -25.31
CA ALA A 501 2.86 6.88 -26.54
C ALA A 501 2.61 5.40 -26.24
N MET A 502 1.93 4.70 -27.16
CA MET A 502 1.72 3.26 -27.10
C MET A 502 2.65 2.53 -28.06
N ASP A 503 3.08 1.34 -27.67
CA ASP A 503 3.76 0.37 -28.51
C ASP A 503 2.77 -0.58 -29.21
N GLY A 504 3.08 -0.96 -30.45
CA GLY A 504 2.17 -1.73 -31.31
C GLY A 504 2.27 -3.26 -31.17
N THR A 505 3.22 -3.80 -30.40
CA THR A 505 3.50 -5.23 -30.31
C THR A 505 2.26 -6.05 -29.96
N PHE A 506 1.46 -5.59 -28.99
CA PHE A 506 0.22 -6.23 -28.53
C PHE A 506 -1.06 -5.53 -29.04
N GLY A 507 -0.95 -4.64 -30.01
CA GLY A 507 -2.10 -4.01 -30.68
C GLY A 507 -3.07 -3.22 -29.78
N PRO A 508 -2.58 -2.34 -28.87
CA PRO A 508 -3.46 -1.55 -28.02
C PRO A 508 -4.31 -0.57 -28.82
N GLU A 509 -5.57 -0.45 -28.42
CA GLU A 509 -6.45 0.67 -28.75
C GLU A 509 -6.60 1.54 -27.50
N VAL A 510 -6.26 2.83 -27.61
CA VAL A 510 -6.51 3.83 -26.56
C VAL A 510 -7.97 4.25 -26.63
N VAL A 511 -8.82 3.58 -25.86
CA VAL A 511 -10.27 3.85 -25.83
C VAL A 511 -10.57 5.12 -25.04
N PHE A 512 -9.77 5.40 -24.02
CA PHE A 512 -9.87 6.61 -23.22
C PHE A 512 -8.51 6.93 -22.57
N SER A 513 -8.19 8.21 -22.45
CA SER A 513 -7.10 8.71 -21.62
C SER A 513 -7.42 10.10 -21.09
N LYS A 514 -7.06 10.39 -19.84
CA LYS A 514 -7.09 11.75 -19.28
C LYS A 514 -5.86 11.94 -18.39
N ALA A 515 -5.08 12.99 -18.70
CA ALA A 515 -3.84 13.34 -18.03
C ALA A 515 -3.87 14.81 -17.56
N GLY A 516 -2.82 15.20 -16.84
CA GLY A 516 -2.59 16.58 -16.43
C GLY A 516 -2.52 17.57 -17.60
N ARG A 517 -2.89 18.82 -17.33
CA ARG A 517 -2.81 19.96 -18.26
C ARG A 517 -1.38 20.27 -18.68
N PHE A 518 -0.41 19.88 -17.84
CA PHE A 518 1.00 20.02 -18.08
C PHE A 518 1.77 19.03 -17.19
N ALA A 519 3.00 18.71 -17.56
CA ALA A 519 3.81 17.78 -16.79
C ALA A 519 4.07 18.28 -15.35
N GLY A 520 3.85 17.39 -14.37
CA GLY A 520 4.02 17.67 -12.95
C GLY A 520 2.90 18.52 -12.35
N GLU A 521 1.68 18.46 -12.92
CA GLU A 521 0.54 19.20 -12.39
C GLU A 521 0.24 18.82 -10.94
N SER A 522 0.08 19.84 -10.09
CA SER A 522 -0.14 19.67 -8.66
C SER A 522 -1.49 19.00 -8.35
N PRO A 523 -1.62 18.33 -7.20
CA PRO A 523 -2.90 17.79 -6.75
C PRO A 523 -3.94 18.81 -6.27
N ARG A 524 -3.73 20.13 -6.48
CA ARG A 524 -4.48 21.21 -5.80
C ARG A 524 -5.94 21.28 -6.15
N ASP A 525 -6.34 20.99 -7.39
CA ASP A 525 -7.75 20.99 -7.79
C ASP A 525 -8.36 19.58 -7.86
N GLY A 526 -7.54 18.54 -7.95
CA GLY A 526 -7.94 17.13 -7.88
C GLY A 526 -8.60 16.65 -9.16
N GLU A 527 -8.53 17.45 -10.22
CA GLU A 527 -9.14 17.14 -11.50
C GLU A 527 -8.33 16.12 -12.30
N ASN A 528 -7.01 16.08 -12.06
CA ASN A 528 -6.05 15.25 -12.77
C ASN A 528 -5.25 14.31 -11.85
N GLN A 529 -5.80 14.00 -10.68
CA GLN A 529 -5.37 12.88 -9.84
C GLN A 529 -6.46 11.84 -9.92
N PHE A 530 -6.10 10.58 -10.09
CA PHE A 530 -7.04 9.56 -10.53
C PHE A 530 -6.98 8.32 -9.66
N PHE A 531 -8.12 7.66 -9.55
CA PHE A 531 -8.22 6.31 -9.06
C PHE A 531 -9.25 5.55 -9.89
N GLY A 532 -9.08 4.24 -9.95
CA GLY A 532 -10.01 3.34 -10.54
C GLY A 532 -10.98 2.77 -9.51
N HIS A 533 -12.20 2.47 -9.92
CA HIS A 533 -13.22 1.84 -9.09
C HIS A 533 -13.96 0.78 -9.90
N VAL A 534 -14.01 -0.42 -9.34
CA VAL A 534 -14.66 -1.60 -9.92
C VAL A 534 -15.86 -2.01 -9.08
N GLN A 535 -16.94 -2.37 -9.77
CA GLN A 535 -18.11 -3.04 -9.21
C GLN A 535 -18.30 -4.37 -9.92
N LEU A 536 -18.28 -5.45 -9.15
CA LEU A 536 -18.68 -6.79 -9.58
C LEU A 536 -20.15 -6.97 -9.26
N GLY A 537 -20.98 -7.09 -10.30
CA GLY A 537 -22.42 -7.34 -10.15
C GLY A 537 -22.72 -8.79 -9.78
N GLU A 538 -23.93 -9.05 -9.28
CA GLU A 538 -24.41 -10.42 -9.02
C GLU A 538 -24.48 -11.29 -10.29
N ASP A 539 -24.63 -10.66 -11.45
CA ASP A 539 -24.59 -11.29 -12.76
C ASP A 539 -23.15 -11.56 -13.26
N ASN A 540 -22.15 -11.31 -12.42
CA ASN A 540 -20.73 -11.32 -12.70
C ASN A 540 -20.29 -10.24 -13.72
N SER A 541 -21.06 -9.17 -13.94
CA SER A 541 -20.57 -8.03 -14.72
C SER A 541 -19.41 -7.32 -14.01
N PHE A 542 -18.40 -6.86 -14.77
CA PHE A 542 -17.25 -6.12 -14.26
C PHE A 542 -17.35 -4.68 -14.75
N THR A 543 -17.86 -3.80 -13.90
CA THR A 543 -18.03 -2.38 -14.23
C THR A 543 -16.85 -1.59 -13.70
N VAL A 544 -16.04 -1.06 -14.61
CA VAL A 544 -14.93 -0.16 -14.31
C VAL A 544 -15.38 1.28 -14.44
N SER A 545 -14.92 2.11 -13.51
CA SER A 545 -15.00 3.56 -13.61
C SER A 545 -13.65 4.18 -13.26
N LEU A 546 -13.16 5.08 -14.11
CA LEU A 546 -12.00 5.92 -13.79
C LEU A 546 -12.55 7.22 -13.20
N ARG A 547 -12.00 7.64 -12.07
CA ARG A 547 -12.49 8.77 -11.28
C ARG A 547 -11.36 9.71 -10.93
N ASN A 548 -11.65 11.00 -10.84
CA ASN A 548 -10.69 11.98 -10.34
C ASN A 548 -10.71 12.03 -8.79
N ALA A 549 -9.76 12.76 -8.17
CA ALA A 549 -9.65 12.89 -6.71
C ALA A 549 -10.79 13.71 -6.06
N ASN A 550 -11.71 14.25 -6.86
CA ASN A 550 -12.98 14.82 -6.40
C ASN A 550 -14.13 13.79 -6.42
N GLY A 551 -13.87 12.55 -6.83
CA GLY A 551 -14.84 11.46 -6.91
C GLY A 551 -15.68 11.46 -8.20
N ALA A 552 -15.43 12.39 -9.12
CA ALA A 552 -16.17 12.47 -10.38
C ALA A 552 -15.69 11.38 -11.34
N THR A 553 -16.64 10.64 -11.92
CA THR A 553 -16.37 9.65 -12.96
C THR A 553 -16.04 10.36 -14.27
N VAL A 554 -14.86 10.09 -14.82
CA VAL A 554 -14.40 10.63 -16.12
C VAL A 554 -14.54 9.62 -17.25
N PHE A 555 -14.62 8.33 -16.92
CA PHE A 555 -14.85 7.24 -17.87
C PHE A 555 -15.49 6.04 -17.18
N SER A 556 -16.28 5.24 -17.90
CA SER A 556 -16.78 3.96 -17.41
C SER A 556 -16.93 2.94 -18.53
N LYS A 557 -16.70 1.67 -18.19
CA LYS A 557 -16.83 0.52 -19.09
C LYS A 557 -17.42 -0.65 -18.32
N VAL A 558 -18.45 -1.27 -18.89
CA VAL A 558 -18.98 -2.55 -18.41
C VAL A 558 -18.39 -3.67 -19.26
N LEU A 559 -17.82 -4.68 -18.61
CA LEU A 559 -17.35 -5.91 -19.25
C LEU A 559 -18.28 -7.06 -18.86
N THR A 560 -18.71 -7.82 -19.86
CA THR A 560 -19.52 -9.03 -19.66
C THR A 560 -18.59 -10.23 -19.67
N PRO A 561 -18.67 -11.14 -18.68
CA PRO A 561 -17.78 -12.29 -18.63
C PRO A 561 -18.10 -13.27 -19.76
N GLU A 562 -17.06 -13.80 -20.37
CA GLU A 562 -17.14 -14.96 -21.24
C GLU A 562 -17.47 -16.21 -20.42
N ARG A 563 -18.34 -17.05 -20.98
CA ARG A 563 -18.81 -18.28 -20.35
C ARG A 563 -17.96 -19.49 -20.66
#